data_AF-A0A7S4ALP5-F1
#
_entry.id   AF-A0A7S4ALP5-F1
#
_cell.length_a   1.000
_cell.length_b   1.000
_cell.length_c   1.000
_cell.angle_alpha   90.00
_cell.angle_beta   90.00
_cell.angle_gamma   90.00
#
_symmetry.space_group_name_H-M   'P 1'
#
loop_
_entity.id
_entity.type
_entity.pdbx_description
1 polymer ?
#
loop_
_entity_poly.entity_id
_entity_poly.type
_entity_poly.pdbx_seq_one_letter_code
_entity_poly.pdbx_strand_id
1 'polypeptide(L)'
;WDAMFQSLLEYKAQQGNTLVPRKYDTNPQLGLWVQTQRREYFKNKMLSNCVLRLESIGFVWCVQRLIVDANWDAMFQLLLEYKDQHGNTLVPNKYVKNPKLGRWVDAQR
;
A
#
# COMPACT_ATOMS: atom_id res chain seq x y z
N TRP A 1 -14.69 10.44 -17.75
CA TRP A 1 -13.68 10.60 -16.68
C TRP A 1 -14.35 11.14 -15.43
N ASP A 2 -15.11 12.24 -15.51
CA ASP A 2 -15.77 12.87 -14.35
C ASP A 2 -16.74 11.94 -13.61
N ALA A 3 -17.55 11.13 -14.30
CA ALA A 3 -18.43 10.17 -13.64
C ALA A 3 -17.67 9.14 -12.77
N MET A 4 -16.53 8.63 -13.26
CA MET A 4 -15.69 7.69 -12.49
C MET A 4 -14.94 8.38 -11.35
N PHE A 5 -14.54 9.64 -11.56
CA PHE A 5 -13.97 10.46 -10.50
C PHE A 5 -15.00 10.69 -9.37
N GLN A 6 -16.26 10.95 -9.72
CA GLN A 6 -17.35 11.05 -8.75
C GLN A 6 -17.57 9.73 -7.99
N SER A 7 -17.58 8.60 -8.69
CA SER A 7 -17.64 7.27 -8.03
C SER A 7 -16.45 7.02 -7.09
N LEU A 8 -15.26 7.53 -7.41
CA LEU A 8 -14.10 7.44 -6.52
C LEU A 8 -14.26 8.32 -5.27
N LEU A 9 -14.87 9.51 -5.39
CA LEU A 9 -15.18 10.37 -4.24
C LEU A 9 -16.18 9.68 -3.31
N GLU A 10 -17.22 9.05 -3.85
CA GLU A 10 -18.19 8.27 -3.07
C GLU A 10 -17.52 7.09 -2.36
N TYR A 11 -16.64 6.36 -3.06
CA TYR A 11 -15.86 5.29 -2.44
C TYR A 11 -14.99 5.82 -1.29
N LYS A 12 -14.32 6.96 -1.49
CA LYS A 12 -13.51 7.60 -0.44
C LYS A 12 -14.36 8.03 0.74
N ALA A 13 -15.57 8.55 0.52
CA ALA A 13 -16.48 8.92 1.60
C ALA A 13 -16.93 7.70 2.41
N GLN A 14 -17.11 6.54 1.76
CA GLN A 14 -17.54 5.31 2.43
C GLN A 14 -16.41 4.56 3.14
N GLN A 15 -15.22 4.49 2.53
CA GLN A 15 -14.10 3.67 3.01
C GLN A 15 -12.98 4.49 3.69
N GLY A 16 -13.03 5.82 3.60
CA GLY A 16 -12.01 6.73 4.10
C GLY A 16 -10.71 6.74 3.30
N ASN A 17 -10.61 5.97 2.21
CA ASN A 17 -9.40 5.82 1.41
C ASN A 17 -9.70 5.71 -0.09
N THR A 18 -8.68 5.79 -0.94
CA THR A 18 -8.80 5.60 -2.40
C THR A 18 -8.26 4.25 -2.85
N LEU A 19 -8.18 3.26 -1.96
CA LEU A 19 -7.60 1.93 -2.21
C LEU A 19 -8.66 1.00 -2.82
N VAL A 20 -9.19 1.38 -3.97
CA VAL A 20 -10.17 0.54 -4.67
C VAL A 20 -9.51 -0.77 -5.13
N PRO A 21 -10.05 -1.95 -4.77
CA PRO A 21 -9.57 -3.23 -5.27
C PRO A 21 -9.74 -3.35 -6.78
N ARG A 22 -8.87 -4.13 -7.44
CA ARG A 22 -9.02 -4.43 -8.87
C ARG A 22 -10.33 -5.15 -9.17
N LYS A 23 -10.68 -6.12 -8.34
CA LYS A 23 -11.97 -6.82 -8.35
C LYS A 23 -12.83 -6.18 -7.27
N TYR A 24 -13.53 -5.11 -7.62
CA TYR A 24 -14.46 -4.45 -6.72
C TYR A 24 -15.87 -4.89 -7.09
N ASP A 25 -16.47 -5.78 -6.30
CA ASP A 25 -17.73 -6.43 -6.67
C ASP A 25 -18.91 -5.45 -6.73
N THR A 26 -18.90 -4.41 -5.89
CA THR A 26 -19.93 -3.36 -5.89
C THR A 26 -19.89 -2.50 -7.15
N ASN A 27 -18.69 -2.21 -7.67
CA ASN A 27 -18.53 -1.47 -8.91
C ASN A 27 -17.26 -1.93 -9.66
N PRO A 28 -17.37 -2.98 -10.49
CA PRO A 28 -16.23 -3.52 -11.21
C PRO A 28 -15.59 -2.52 -12.18
N GLN A 29 -16.38 -1.58 -12.70
CA GLN A 29 -15.91 -0.54 -13.62
C GLN A 29 -14.98 0.44 -12.90
N LEU A 30 -15.29 0.81 -11.65
CA LEU A 30 -14.42 1.68 -10.84
C LEU A 30 -13.07 1.00 -10.57
N GLY A 31 -13.06 -0.29 -10.23
CA GLY A 31 -11.82 -1.05 -9.99
C GLY A 31 -10.91 -1.09 -11.23
N LEU A 32 -11.48 -1.32 -12.41
CA LEU A 32 -10.75 -1.28 -13.69
C LEU A 32 -10.28 0.13 -14.05
N TRP A 33 -11.11 1.14 -13.80
CA TRP A 33 -10.76 2.54 -14.06
C TRP A 33 -9.58 3.00 -13.19
N VAL A 34 -9.61 2.72 -11.87
CA VAL A 34 -8.52 3.00 -10.93
C VAL A 34 -7.22 2.30 -11.36
N GLN A 35 -7.30 1.03 -11.77
CA GLN A 35 -6.14 0.32 -12.30
C GLN A 35 -5.58 1.00 -13.56
N THR A 36 -6.45 1.47 -14.44
CA THR A 36 -6.06 2.19 -15.65
C THR A 36 -5.38 3.51 -15.30
N GLN A 37 -5.94 4.30 -14.37
CA GLN A 37 -5.32 5.56 -13.93
C GLN A 37 -3.89 5.33 -13.41
N ARG A 38 -3.70 4.33 -12.53
CA ARG A 38 -2.36 3.97 -12.02
C ARG A 38 -1.40 3.60 -13.15
N ARG A 39 -1.85 2.77 -14.10
CA ARG A 39 -1.01 2.34 -15.24
C ARG A 39 -0.60 3.51 -16.13
N GLU A 40 -1.52 4.40 -16.46
CA GLU A 40 -1.23 5.55 -17.33
C GLU A 40 -0.34 6.58 -16.64
N TYR A 41 -0.47 6.74 -15.32
CA TYR A 41 0.46 7.54 -14.50
C TYR A 41 1.89 7.00 -14.57
N PHE A 42 2.10 5.70 -14.33
CA PHE A 42 3.43 5.08 -14.43
C PHE A 42 4.03 5.11 -15.84
N LYS A 43 3.20 5.19 -16.88
CA LYS A 43 3.64 5.33 -18.27
C LYS A 43 3.91 6.77 -18.69
N ASN A 44 3.73 7.75 -17.79
CA ASN A 44 3.78 9.18 -18.10
C ASN A 44 2.83 9.59 -19.25
N LYS A 45 1.70 8.88 -19.40
CA LYS A 45 0.70 9.13 -20.46
C LYS A 45 -0.53 9.87 -19.96
N MET A 46 -0.56 10.21 -18.68
CA MET A 46 -1.68 10.87 -18.05
C MET A 46 -1.60 12.38 -18.23
N LEU A 47 -2.74 13.02 -18.50
CA LEU A 47 -2.82 14.47 -18.56
C LEU A 47 -2.60 15.08 -17.16
N SER A 48 -1.86 16.19 -17.09
CA SER A 48 -1.47 16.86 -15.85
C SER A 48 -2.67 17.29 -15.00
N ASN A 49 -3.76 17.73 -15.64
CA ASN A 49 -5.00 18.11 -14.95
C ASN A 49 -5.68 16.91 -14.24
N CYS A 50 -5.64 15.73 -14.85
CA CYS A 50 -6.18 14.50 -14.26
C CYS A 50 -5.33 14.04 -13.08
N VAL A 51 -4.01 14.18 -13.17
CA VAL A 51 -3.08 13.88 -12.06
C VAL A 51 -3.37 14.80 -10.88
N LEU A 52 -3.39 16.12 -11.10
CA LEU A 52 -3.63 17.11 -10.04
C LEU A 52 -4.98 16.90 -9.34
N ARG A 53 -6.03 16.55 -10.09
CA ARG A 53 -7.35 16.23 -9.52
C ARG A 53 -7.35 14.96 -8.66
N LEU A 54 -6.56 13.96 -9.02
CA LEU A 54 -6.43 12.74 -8.23
C LEU A 54 -5.54 12.98 -7.00
N GLU A 55 -4.48 13.77 -7.13
CA GLU A 55 -3.62 14.15 -6.02
C GLU A 55 -4.34 15.02 -4.99
N SER A 56 -5.23 15.92 -5.41
CA SER A 56 -6.00 16.78 -4.48
C SER A 56 -6.92 16.00 -3.55
N ILE A 57 -7.30 14.77 -3.93
CA ILE A 57 -8.09 13.87 -3.10
C ILE A 57 -7.22 12.83 -2.38
N GLY A 58 -5.89 12.95 -2.41
CA GLY A 58 -4.96 12.03 -1.77
C GLY A 58 -4.94 10.64 -2.44
N PHE A 59 -5.10 10.58 -3.76
CA PHE A 59 -5.15 9.32 -4.48
C PHE A 59 -3.83 8.54 -4.38
N VAL A 60 -3.93 7.27 -3.96
CA VAL A 60 -2.79 6.36 -3.88
C VAL A 60 -2.48 5.76 -5.25
N TRP A 61 -1.39 6.25 -5.85
CA TRP A 61 -0.83 5.73 -7.10
C TRP A 61 -0.16 4.36 -6.95
N CYS A 62 0.59 4.16 -5.87
CA CYS A 62 1.37 2.94 -5.62
C CYS A 62 0.92 2.23 -4.34
N VAL A 63 -0.02 1.29 -4.48
CA VAL A 63 -0.48 0.45 -3.35
C VAL A 63 0.64 -0.45 -2.84
N GLN A 64 1.51 -0.94 -3.74
CA GLN A 64 2.63 -1.80 -3.36
C GLN A 64 3.57 -1.11 -2.38
N ARG A 65 3.85 0.18 -2.58
CA ARG A 65 4.71 0.95 -1.66
C ARG A 65 4.09 1.02 -0.26
N LEU A 66 2.80 1.36 -0.16
CA LEU A 66 2.10 1.36 1.13
C LEU A 66 2.13 -0.01 1.84
N ILE A 67 1.95 -1.10 1.09
CA ILE A 67 2.03 -2.45 1.66
C ILE A 67 3.45 -2.77 2.14
N VAL A 68 4.47 -2.37 1.39
CA VAL A 68 5.88 -2.57 1.77
C VAL A 68 6.20 -1.79 3.04
N ASP A 69 5.79 -0.53 3.12
CA ASP A 69 6.02 0.32 4.29
C ASP A 69 5.30 -0.25 5.52
N ALA A 70 4.02 -0.63 5.39
CA ALA A 70 3.26 -1.27 6.46
C ALA A 70 3.87 -2.60 6.91
N ASN A 71 4.37 -3.41 5.98
CA ASN A 71 5.08 -4.65 6.32
C ASN A 71 6.40 -4.36 7.04
N TRP A 72 7.12 -3.32 6.65
CA TRP A 72 8.35 -2.89 7.30
C TRP A 72 8.07 -2.48 8.75
N ASP A 73 7.06 -1.62 8.97
CA ASP A 73 6.65 -1.19 10.31
C ASP A 73 6.26 -2.39 11.19
N ALA A 74 5.50 -3.34 10.65
CA ALA A 74 5.13 -4.56 11.37
C ALA A 74 6.35 -5.42 11.75
N MET A 75 7.32 -5.59 10.83
CA MET A 75 8.56 -6.31 11.13
C MET A 75 9.43 -5.55 12.15
N PHE A 76 9.44 -4.23 12.09
CA PHE A 76 10.14 -3.39 13.04
C PHE A 76 9.54 -3.50 14.46
N GLN A 77 8.21 -3.51 14.60
CA GLN A 77 7.55 -3.76 15.88
C GLN A 77 7.92 -5.14 16.46
N LEU A 78 7.93 -6.18 15.63
CA LEU A 78 8.37 -7.52 16.06
C LEU A 78 9.85 -7.55 16.50
N LEU A 79 10.71 -6.72 15.90
CA LEU A 79 12.10 -6.58 16.35
C LEU A 79 12.19 -5.87 17.71
N LEU A 80 11.35 -4.87 17.97
CA LEU A 80 11.27 -4.21 19.28
C LEU A 80 10.81 -5.19 20.37
N GLU A 81 9.79 -6.00 20.09
CA GLU A 81 9.35 -7.07 21.00
C GLU A 81 10.45 -8.10 21.28
N TYR A 82 11.22 -8.47 20.24
CA TYR A 82 12.37 -9.37 20.41
C TYR A 82 13.44 -8.73 21.31
N LYS A 83 13.72 -7.44 21.11
CA LYS A 83 14.67 -6.69 21.93
C LYS A 83 14.22 -6.60 23.39
N ASP A 84 12.94 -6.43 23.65
CA ASP A 84 12.38 -6.42 25.00
C ASP A 84 12.53 -7.80 25.69
N GLN A 85 12.24 -8.88 24.96
CA GLN A 85 12.33 -10.26 25.49
C GLN A 85 13.77 -10.75 25.69
N HIS A 86 14.71 -10.36 24.81
CA HIS A 86 16.06 -10.93 24.75
C HIS A 86 17.17 -9.92 25.08
N GLY A 87 16.84 -8.63 25.26
CA GLY A 87 17.77 -7.56 25.56
C GLY A 87 18.65 -7.11 24.38
N ASN A 88 18.48 -7.68 23.18
CA ASN A 88 19.30 -7.39 22.01
C ASN A 88 18.50 -7.52 20.70
N THR A 89 19.06 -7.04 19.59
CA THR A 89 18.45 -7.11 18.25
C THR A 89 19.07 -8.19 17.36
N LEU A 90 19.84 -9.11 17.94
CA LEU A 90 20.56 -10.17 17.22
C LEU A 90 19.63 -11.36 16.96
N VAL A 91 18.56 -11.13 16.20
CA VAL A 91 17.64 -12.20 15.80
C VAL A 91 18.39 -13.22 14.94
N PRO A 92 18.41 -14.52 15.30
CA PRO A 92 19.01 -15.55 14.47
C PRO A 92 18.27 -15.69 13.14
N ASN A 93 18.98 -15.89 12.03
CA ASN A 93 18.37 -16.09 10.70
C ASN A 93 17.32 -17.23 10.72
N LYS A 94 17.58 -18.31 11.47
CA LYS A 94 16.67 -19.43 11.70
C LYS A 94 15.88 -19.32 13.02
N TYR A 95 15.39 -18.13 13.36
CA TYR A 95 14.61 -17.95 14.58
C TYR A 95 13.32 -18.78 14.55
N VAL A 96 13.23 -19.81 15.38
CA VAL A 96 12.17 -20.82 15.33
C VAL A 96 10.79 -20.22 15.61
N LYS A 97 10.71 -19.27 16.54
CA LYS A 97 9.44 -18.62 16.93
C LYS A 97 8.92 -17.70 15.82
N ASN A 98 9.81 -17.07 15.05
CA ASN A 98 9.43 -16.28 13.88
C ASN A 98 10.52 -16.31 12.78
N PRO A 99 10.49 -17.31 11.88
CA PRO A 99 11.51 -17.45 10.82
C PRO A 99 11.49 -16.29 9.82
N LYS A 100 10.35 -15.59 9.67
CA LYS A 100 10.24 -14.43 8.78
C LYS A 100 11.00 -13.23 9.34
N LEU A 101 10.91 -12.98 10.64
CA LEU A 101 11.68 -11.92 11.30
C LEU A 101 13.18 -12.15 11.18
N GLY A 102 13.65 -13.40 11.38
CA GLY A 102 15.06 -13.75 11.23
C GLY A 102 15.62 -13.44 9.83
N ARG A 103 14.89 -13.84 8.78
CA ARG A 103 15.25 -13.51 7.39
C ARG A 103 15.16 -12.01 7.09
N TRP A 104 14.17 -11.33 7.64
CA TRP A 104 13.98 -9.90 7.43
C TRP A 104 15.12 -9.10 8.07
N VAL A 105 15.51 -9.40 9.32
CA VAL A 105 16.65 -8.77 10.00
C VAL A 105 17.95 -9.03 9.26
N ASP A 106 18.16 -10.24 8.75
CA ASP A 106 19.34 -10.60 7.95
C ASP A 106 19.41 -9.77 6.67
N ALA A 107 18.27 -9.53 6.01
CA ALA A 107 18.18 -8.67 4.83
C ALA A 107 18.33 -7.16 5.12
N GLN A 108 18.41 -6.75 6.40
CA GLN A 108 18.68 -5.36 6.81
C GLN A 108 20.15 -5.12 7.24
N ARG A 109 21.01 -6.15 7.21
CA ARG A 109 22.44 -6.06 7.54
C ARG A 109 23.30 -5.82 6.30
#